data_AF-A0A5D2HNP3-F1
#
_entry.id   AF-A0A5D2HNP3-F1
#
_cell.length_a   1.000
_cell.length_b   1.000
_cell.length_c   1.000
_cell.angle_alpha   90.00
_cell.angle_beta   90.00
_cell.angle_gamma   90.00
#
_symmetry.space_group_name_H-M   'P 1'
#
loop_
_entity.id
_entity.type
_entity.pdbx_description
1 polymer ?
#
loop_
_entity_poly.entity_id
_entity_poly.type
_entity_poly.pdbx_seq_one_letter_code
_entity_poly.pdbx_strand_id
1 'polypeptide(L)'
;IDKLQSSFHQWERILPDTGEQVHLTKELLANCESIKWQVLKLSIDNRELESRRRWTITTRTQVGDVKKSVVARKENGNSASAIRRELMKLPISHQLDRSYQDSAEDNDDFIASESDRQMLLINSMQQDEELDELSASFERIGGVGLTIHEELLAQEKIIDDLGTKMDSTTN
;
A
#
# COMPACT_ATOMS: atom_id res chain seq x y z
N ILE A 1 -18.20 -17.33 -14.98
CA ILE A 1 -19.56 -17.23 -15.56
C ILE A 1 -19.80 -18.34 -16.59
N ASP A 2 -18.91 -18.52 -17.57
CA ASP A 2 -19.08 -19.52 -18.64
C ASP A 2 -19.23 -20.97 -18.15
N LYS A 3 -18.49 -21.35 -17.10
CA LYS A 3 -18.63 -22.66 -16.42
C LYS A 3 -20.01 -22.83 -15.78
N LEU A 4 -20.55 -21.77 -15.13
CA LEU A 4 -21.89 -21.80 -14.52
C LEU A 4 -22.98 -21.96 -15.59
N GLN A 5 -22.86 -21.24 -16.71
CA GLN A 5 -23.80 -21.35 -17.83
C GLN A 5 -23.75 -22.74 -18.47
N SER A 6 -22.57 -23.32 -18.62
CA SER A 6 -22.39 -24.69 -19.15
C SER A 6 -23.04 -25.74 -18.23
N SER A 7 -22.80 -25.65 -16.92
CA SER A 7 -23.44 -26.54 -15.94
C SER A 7 -24.97 -26.34 -15.88
N PHE A 8 -25.46 -25.12 -16.07
CA PHE A 8 -26.90 -24.82 -16.15
C PHE A 8 -27.57 -25.49 -17.37
N HIS A 9 -26.97 -25.34 -18.55
CA HIS A 9 -27.49 -26.00 -19.76
C HIS A 9 -27.40 -27.52 -19.70
N GLN A 10 -26.40 -28.06 -19.00
CA GLN A 10 -26.31 -29.50 -18.74
C GLN A 10 -27.40 -29.96 -17.77
N TRP A 11 -27.70 -29.17 -16.73
CA TRP A 11 -28.79 -29.43 -15.79
C TRP A 11 -30.19 -29.36 -16.44
N GLU A 12 -30.43 -28.40 -17.34
CA GLU A 12 -31.71 -28.27 -18.09
C GLU A 12 -32.00 -29.47 -19.01
N ARG A 13 -30.96 -30.18 -19.45
CA ARG A 13 -31.08 -31.32 -20.37
C ARG A 13 -31.35 -32.65 -19.66
N ILE A 14 -31.25 -32.70 -18.33
CA ILE A 14 -31.39 -33.93 -17.54
C ILE A 14 -32.83 -34.05 -17.03
N LEU A 15 -33.38 -35.27 -17.13
CA LEU A 15 -34.74 -35.57 -16.69
C LEU A 15 -34.86 -35.44 -15.16
N PRO A 16 -35.97 -34.86 -14.64
CA PRO A 16 -36.16 -34.73 -13.20
C PRO A 16 -36.09 -36.07 -12.48
N ASP A 17 -35.42 -36.09 -11.31
CA ASP A 17 -35.26 -37.23 -10.39
C ASP A 17 -34.11 -38.22 -10.67
N THR A 18 -33.17 -37.84 -11.54
CA THR A 18 -31.92 -38.60 -11.71
C THR A 18 -30.90 -38.15 -10.65
N GLY A 19 -30.16 -39.07 -10.01
CA GLY A 19 -29.12 -38.72 -9.02
C GLY A 19 -28.08 -37.72 -9.55
N GLU A 20 -27.83 -37.72 -10.86
CA GLU A 20 -27.00 -36.74 -11.58
C GLU A 20 -27.58 -35.32 -11.53
N GLN A 21 -28.91 -35.17 -11.60
CA GLN A 21 -29.60 -33.89 -11.48
C GLN A 21 -29.38 -33.29 -10.08
N VAL A 22 -29.47 -34.11 -9.03
CA VAL A 22 -29.25 -33.68 -7.64
C VAL A 22 -27.81 -33.19 -7.45
N HIS A 23 -26.82 -33.90 -8.02
CA HIS A 23 -25.43 -33.50 -7.97
C HIS A 23 -25.18 -32.16 -8.70
N LEU A 24 -25.68 -32.03 -9.93
CA LEU A 24 -25.56 -30.79 -10.70
C LEU A 24 -26.27 -29.61 -10.03
N THR A 25 -27.40 -29.84 -9.36
CA THR A 25 -28.11 -28.80 -8.61
C THR A 25 -27.24 -28.26 -7.45
N LYS A 26 -26.58 -29.16 -6.71
CA LYS A 26 -25.65 -28.79 -5.62
C LYS A 26 -24.44 -28.02 -6.17
N GLU A 27 -23.87 -28.49 -7.28
CA GLU A 27 -22.73 -27.83 -7.92
C GLU A 27 -23.10 -26.42 -8.43
N LEU A 28 -24.27 -26.25 -9.03
CA LEU A 28 -24.80 -24.96 -9.47
C LEU A 28 -24.98 -23.99 -8.30
N LEU A 29 -25.58 -24.45 -7.20
CA LEU A 29 -25.74 -23.64 -5.98
C LEU A 29 -24.40 -23.21 -5.41
N ALA A 30 -23.43 -24.13 -5.30
CA ALA A 30 -22.09 -23.82 -4.82
C ALA A 30 -21.36 -22.83 -5.74
N ASN A 31 -21.48 -22.99 -7.06
CA ASN A 31 -20.91 -22.07 -8.04
C ASN A 31 -21.55 -20.68 -7.97
N CYS A 32 -22.88 -20.60 -7.76
CA CYS A 32 -23.60 -19.33 -7.55
C CYS A 32 -23.13 -18.60 -6.29
N GLU A 33 -23.02 -19.30 -5.16
CA GLU A 33 -22.52 -18.70 -3.91
C GLU A 33 -21.05 -18.30 -4.02
N SER A 34 -20.22 -19.08 -4.71
CA SER A 34 -18.83 -18.73 -5.00
C SER A 34 -18.71 -17.45 -5.83
N ILE A 35 -19.49 -17.33 -6.91
CA ILE A 35 -19.51 -16.11 -7.75
C ILE A 35 -20.02 -14.91 -6.95
N LYS A 36 -21.09 -15.08 -6.16
CA LYS A 36 -21.63 -14.03 -5.30
C LYS A 36 -20.60 -13.56 -4.28
N TRP A 37 -19.86 -14.48 -3.66
CA TRP A 37 -18.77 -14.15 -2.75
C TRP A 37 -17.64 -13.40 -3.47
N GLN A 38 -17.24 -13.85 -4.66
CA GLN A 38 -16.21 -13.17 -5.46
C GLN A 38 -16.64 -11.76 -5.84
N VAL A 39 -17.90 -11.57 -6.26
CA VAL A 39 -18.47 -10.25 -6.58
C VAL A 39 -18.50 -9.37 -5.33
N LEU A 40 -18.90 -9.89 -4.17
CA LEU A 40 -18.88 -9.15 -2.91
C LEU A 40 -17.45 -8.74 -2.52
N LYS A 41 -16.47 -9.62 -2.71
CA LYS A 41 -15.05 -9.39 -2.39
C LYS A 41 -14.41 -8.35 -3.31
N LEU A 42 -14.76 -8.36 -4.59
CA LEU A 42 -14.26 -7.42 -5.59
C LEU A 42 -15.03 -6.10 -5.60
N SER A 43 -16.24 -6.09 -5.02
CA SER A 43 -16.97 -4.88 -4.70
C SER A 43 -16.35 -4.23 -3.46
N ILE A 44 -15.11 -3.75 -3.59
CA ILE A 44 -14.63 -2.66 -2.73
C ILE A 44 -15.70 -1.58 -2.87
N ASP A 45 -16.43 -1.33 -1.78
CA ASP A 45 -17.63 -0.50 -1.82
C ASP A 45 -17.26 0.83 -2.48
N ASN A 46 -17.97 1.20 -3.55
CA ASN A 46 -17.68 2.44 -4.26
C ASN A 46 -17.69 3.63 -3.27
N ARG A 47 -18.48 3.53 -2.20
CA ARG A 47 -18.48 4.50 -1.09
C ARG A 47 -17.19 4.50 -0.27
N GLU A 48 -16.57 3.34 -0.05
CA GLU A 48 -15.27 3.20 0.60
C GLU A 48 -14.17 3.81 -0.27
N LEU A 49 -14.17 3.50 -1.57
CA LEU A 49 -13.23 4.08 -2.54
C LEU A 49 -13.34 5.60 -2.61
N GLU A 50 -14.56 6.12 -2.68
CA GLU A 50 -14.83 7.56 -2.71
C GLU A 50 -14.48 8.24 -1.39
N SER A 51 -14.65 7.54 -0.26
CA SER A 51 -14.21 8.02 1.05
C SER A 51 -12.70 8.07 1.19
N ARG A 52 -11.96 7.04 0.71
CA ARG A 52 -10.49 7.09 0.64
C ARG A 52 -10.01 8.21 -0.28
N ARG A 53 -10.62 8.37 -1.46
CA ARG A 53 -10.27 9.44 -2.40
C ARG A 53 -10.45 10.82 -1.78
N ARG A 54 -11.59 11.05 -1.11
CA ARG A 54 -11.87 12.30 -0.41
C ARG A 54 -10.86 12.56 0.70
N TRP A 55 -10.58 11.55 1.53
CA TRP A 55 -9.56 11.66 2.59
C TRP A 55 -8.18 12.02 2.01
N THR A 56 -7.72 11.32 0.98
CA THR A 56 -6.43 11.60 0.33
C THR A 56 -6.35 13.03 -0.20
N ILE A 57 -7.42 13.55 -0.84
CA ILE A 57 -7.44 14.92 -1.33
C ILE A 57 -7.39 15.91 -0.16
N THR A 58 -8.23 15.72 0.86
CA THR A 58 -8.28 16.61 2.03
C THR A 58 -6.94 16.64 2.78
N THR A 59 -6.33 15.48 3.03
CA THR A 59 -5.04 15.39 3.69
C THR A 59 -3.95 16.05 2.84
N ARG A 60 -3.94 15.85 1.51
CA ARG A 60 -2.96 16.49 0.63
C ARG A 60 -3.08 18.02 0.65
N THR A 61 -4.30 18.54 0.64
CA THR A 61 -4.55 19.98 0.76
C THR A 61 -4.07 20.51 2.11
N GLN A 62 -4.43 19.85 3.22
CA GLN A 62 -4.01 20.26 4.56
C GLN A 62 -2.47 20.27 4.71
N VAL A 63 -1.80 19.22 4.24
CA VAL A 63 -0.34 19.14 4.26
C VAL A 63 0.28 20.23 3.37
N GLY A 64 -0.33 20.51 2.20
CA GLY A 64 0.08 21.60 1.32
C GLY A 64 -0.03 22.98 1.97
N ASP A 65 -1.12 23.24 2.69
CA ASP A 65 -1.36 24.51 3.39
C ASP A 65 -0.41 24.68 4.58
N VAL A 66 -0.18 23.61 5.35
CA VAL A 66 0.84 23.59 6.41
C VAL A 66 2.21 23.88 5.82
N LYS A 67 2.61 23.19 4.74
CA LYS A 67 3.89 23.43 4.07
C LYS A 67 4.03 24.89 3.62
N LYS A 68 3.01 25.47 2.98
CA LYS A 68 3.01 26.88 2.58
C LYS A 68 3.14 27.82 3.79
N SER A 69 2.44 27.54 4.89
CA SER A 69 2.53 28.34 6.11
C SER A 69 3.92 28.30 6.75
N VAL A 70 4.60 27.15 6.69
CA VAL A 70 5.96 26.96 7.20
C VAL A 70 6.96 27.72 6.33
N VAL A 71 6.82 27.65 5.00
CA VAL A 71 7.66 28.40 4.05
C VAL A 71 7.46 29.91 4.23
N ALA A 72 6.21 30.39 4.28
CA ALA A 72 5.92 31.81 4.51
C ALA A 72 6.43 32.30 5.88
N ARG A 73 6.42 31.44 6.92
CA ARG A 73 6.99 31.77 8.24
C ARG A 73 8.52 31.79 8.23
N LYS A 74 9.18 30.95 7.41
CA LYS A 74 10.64 31.00 7.19
C LYS A 74 11.02 32.34 6.55
N GLU A 75 10.28 32.78 5.54
CA GLU A 75 10.47 34.09 4.89
C GLU A 75 10.27 35.26 5.87
N ASN A 76 9.24 35.21 6.72
CA ASN A 76 8.99 36.26 7.72
C ASN A 76 9.99 36.24 8.90
N GLY A 77 10.53 35.06 9.24
CA GLY A 77 11.58 34.87 10.25
C GLY A 77 12.96 35.39 9.82
N ASN A 78 13.19 35.54 8.51
CA ASN A 78 14.38 36.19 7.96
C ASN A 78 14.43 37.70 8.27
N SER A 79 13.38 38.32 8.79
CA SER A 79 13.45 39.71 9.28
C SER A 79 14.49 39.87 10.42
N ALA A 80 14.62 38.88 11.30
CA ALA A 80 15.65 38.90 12.35
C ALA A 80 17.06 38.61 11.80
N SER A 81 17.19 37.84 10.71
CA SER A 81 18.48 37.68 10.03
C SER A 81 18.85 38.91 9.21
N ALA A 82 17.88 39.62 8.62
CA ALA A 82 18.05 40.89 7.95
C ALA A 82 18.51 42.00 8.91
N ILE A 83 17.91 42.09 10.11
CA ILE A 83 18.36 43.04 11.15
C ILE A 83 19.78 42.69 11.64
N ARG A 84 20.11 41.40 11.82
CA ARG A 84 21.49 40.97 12.13
C ARG A 84 22.48 41.27 11.00
N ARG A 85 22.06 41.13 9.73
CA ARG A 85 22.85 41.45 8.53
C ARG A 85 23.10 42.96 8.42
N GLU A 86 22.11 43.79 8.75
CA GLU A 86 22.25 45.25 8.80
C GLU A 86 23.14 45.72 9.96
N LEU A 87 23.10 45.05 11.12
CA LEU A 87 24.00 45.35 12.25
C LEU A 87 25.45 44.89 12.05
N MET A 88 25.70 43.95 11.12
CA MET A 88 27.05 43.48 10.74
C MET A 88 27.68 44.30 9.60
N LYS A 89 26.93 45.20 8.94
CA LYS A 89 27.49 46.15 7.97
C LYS A 89 28.18 47.29 8.72
N LEU A 90 29.49 47.14 8.96
CA LEU A 90 30.34 48.29 9.30
C LEU A 90 30.25 49.32 8.14
N PRO A 91 30.19 50.63 8.42
CA PRO A 91 30.22 51.64 7.38
C PRO A 91 31.64 51.77 6.84
N ILE A 92 32.02 50.89 5.92
CA ILE A 92 33.24 51.03 5.13
C ILE A 92 32.87 51.78 3.85
N SER A 93 33.33 53.02 3.81
CA SER A 93 33.26 53.91 2.66
C SER A 93 33.98 53.30 1.44
N HIS A 94 33.50 53.70 0.25
CA HIS A 94 34.11 53.56 -1.08
C HIS A 94 33.79 52.30 -1.93
N GLN A 95 32.70 52.43 -2.69
CA GLN A 95 32.65 52.42 -4.17
C GLN A 95 33.14 51.21 -5.00
N LEU A 96 33.56 50.08 -4.43
CA LEU A 96 33.98 48.92 -5.23
C LEU A 96 33.39 47.60 -4.71
N ASP A 97 32.07 47.38 -4.83
CA ASP A 97 31.56 46.00 -4.61
C ASP A 97 30.21 45.62 -5.22
N ARG A 98 29.66 46.39 -6.16
CA ARG A 98 28.34 46.08 -6.74
C ARG A 98 28.32 44.82 -7.63
N SER A 99 29.47 44.17 -7.85
CA SER A 99 29.60 43.04 -8.77
C SER A 99 29.71 41.67 -8.08
N TYR A 100 30.05 41.60 -6.78
CA TYR A 100 30.24 40.33 -6.07
C TYR A 100 29.06 39.97 -5.15
N GLN A 101 28.09 40.86 -5.01
CA GLN A 101 26.95 40.68 -4.12
C GLN A 101 25.85 39.79 -4.72
N ASP A 102 25.67 39.82 -6.06
CA ASP A 102 24.78 38.90 -6.79
C ASP A 102 25.28 37.45 -6.72
N SER A 103 26.60 37.24 -6.66
CA SER A 103 27.20 35.89 -6.67
C SER A 103 27.03 35.16 -5.33
N ALA A 104 26.90 35.90 -4.23
CA ALA A 104 26.77 35.33 -2.89
C ALA A 104 25.33 34.90 -2.56
N GLU A 105 24.33 35.68 -2.99
CA GLU A 105 22.91 35.31 -2.79
C GLU A 105 22.49 34.13 -3.66
N ASP A 106 22.96 34.06 -4.91
CA ASP A 106 22.66 32.94 -5.82
C ASP A 106 23.31 31.63 -5.35
N ASN A 107 24.49 31.71 -4.71
CA ASN A 107 25.15 30.57 -4.10
C ASN A 107 24.39 30.06 -2.87
N ASP A 108 23.87 30.93 -2.01
CA ASP A 108 23.11 30.52 -0.82
C ASP A 108 21.77 29.84 -1.19
N ASP A 109 21.07 30.34 -2.21
CA ASP A 109 19.85 29.71 -2.73
C ASP A 109 20.14 28.40 -3.46
N PHE A 110 21.25 28.31 -4.19
CA PHE A 110 21.73 27.06 -4.79
C PHE A 110 22.07 26.01 -3.71
N ILE A 111 22.77 26.39 -2.65
CA ILE A 111 23.12 25.49 -1.55
C ILE A 111 21.86 25.02 -0.80
N ALA A 112 20.89 25.91 -0.57
CA ALA A 112 19.63 25.53 0.08
C ALA A 112 18.79 24.58 -0.79
N SER A 113 18.70 24.85 -2.09
CA SER A 113 17.96 24.00 -3.04
C SER A 113 18.62 22.63 -3.27
N GLU A 114 19.95 22.57 -3.31
CA GLU A 114 20.68 21.31 -3.41
C GLU A 114 20.62 20.50 -2.11
N SER A 115 20.63 21.15 -0.94
CA SER A 115 20.41 20.49 0.35
C SER A 115 19.02 19.84 0.43
N ASP A 116 17.97 20.53 -0.02
CA ASP A 116 16.61 19.98 -0.08
C ASP A 116 16.53 18.80 -1.05
N ARG A 117 17.26 18.86 -2.17
CA ARG A 117 17.36 17.77 -3.14
C ARG A 117 18.07 16.54 -2.57
N GLN A 118 19.18 16.73 -1.86
CA GLN A 118 19.89 15.64 -1.18
C GLN A 118 19.04 15.00 -0.08
N MET A 119 18.29 15.79 0.68
CA MET A 119 17.37 15.27 1.68
C MET A 119 16.21 14.46 1.07
N LEU A 120 15.66 14.90 -0.06
CA LEU A 120 14.67 14.11 -0.81
C LEU A 120 15.26 12.80 -1.34
N LEU A 121 16.51 12.81 -1.80
CA LEU A 121 17.20 11.60 -2.24
C LEU A 121 17.41 10.61 -1.08
N ILE A 122 17.87 11.09 0.08
CA ILE A 122 18.06 10.25 1.28
C ILE A 122 16.74 9.64 1.75
N ASN A 123 15.67 10.45 1.83
CA ASN A 123 14.35 9.96 2.25
C ASN A 123 13.78 8.94 1.25
N SER A 124 13.98 9.16 -0.06
CA SER A 124 13.57 8.20 -1.08
C SER A 124 14.37 6.89 -0.97
N MET A 125 15.68 6.98 -0.74
CA MET A 125 16.53 5.80 -0.56
C MET A 125 16.15 5.01 0.69
N GLN A 126 15.79 5.68 1.80
CA GLN A 126 15.29 5.03 3.00
C GLN A 126 13.95 4.32 2.77
N GLN A 127 13.05 4.90 1.98
CA GLN A 127 11.79 4.24 1.63
C GLN A 127 12.01 2.99 0.78
N ASP A 128 12.96 3.02 -0.15
CA ASP A 128 13.29 1.83 -0.95
C ASP A 128 13.93 0.72 -0.10
N GLU A 129 14.77 1.07 0.88
CA GLU A 129 15.35 0.11 1.84
C GLU A 129 14.28 -0.53 2.76
N GLU A 130 13.33 0.26 3.25
CA GLU A 130 12.17 -0.24 4.01
C GLU A 130 11.27 -1.17 3.16
N LEU A 131 11.14 -0.90 1.86
CA LEU A 131 10.38 -1.75 0.94
C LEU A 131 11.09 -3.09 0.69
N ASP A 132 12.41 -3.11 0.61
CA ASP A 132 13.20 -4.35 0.50
C ASP A 132 13.11 -5.20 1.77
N GLU A 133 13.20 -4.57 2.95
CA GLU A 133 13.00 -5.28 4.23
C GLU A 133 11.58 -5.84 4.36
N LEU A 134 10.57 -5.06 3.96
CA LEU A 134 9.17 -5.49 3.95
C LEU A 134 8.97 -6.68 3.00
N SER A 135 9.56 -6.65 1.81
CA SER A 135 9.52 -7.75 0.84
C SER A 135 10.14 -9.04 1.41
N ALA A 136 11.31 -8.93 2.05
CA ALA A 136 11.97 -10.05 2.72
C ALA A 136 11.12 -10.61 3.87
N SER A 137 10.36 -9.77 4.57
CA SER A 137 9.43 -10.20 5.61
C SER A 137 8.24 -11.00 5.03
N PHE A 138 7.71 -10.60 3.87
CA PHE A 138 6.65 -11.31 3.18
C PHE A 138 7.12 -12.66 2.63
N GLU A 139 8.33 -12.74 2.07
CA GLU A 139 8.90 -14.00 1.61
C GLU A 139 9.07 -14.99 2.77
N ARG A 140 9.58 -14.52 3.91
CA ARG A 140 9.70 -15.33 5.13
C ARG A 140 8.34 -15.82 5.63
N ILE A 141 7.33 -14.94 5.67
CA ILE A 141 5.98 -15.31 6.12
C ILE A 141 5.30 -16.29 5.15
N GLY A 142 5.53 -16.13 3.85
CA GLY A 142 5.06 -17.03 2.80
C GLY A 142 5.68 -18.42 2.94
N GLY A 143 7.00 -18.49 3.21
CA GLY A 143 7.71 -19.73 3.49
C GLY A 143 7.18 -20.45 4.74
N VAL A 144 6.97 -19.72 5.83
CA VAL A 144 6.36 -20.28 7.06
C VAL A 144 4.94 -20.77 6.79
N GLY A 145 4.13 -20.03 6.02
CA GLY A 145 2.78 -20.44 5.64
C GLY A 145 2.75 -21.74 4.84
N LEU A 146 3.71 -21.95 3.92
CA LEU A 146 3.90 -23.19 3.18
C LEU A 146 4.23 -24.36 4.12
N THR A 147 5.18 -24.18 5.04
CA THR A 147 5.54 -25.21 6.02
C THR A 147 4.37 -25.56 6.95
N ILE A 148 3.59 -24.57 7.39
CA ILE A 148 2.38 -24.81 8.20
C ILE A 148 1.35 -25.62 7.40
N HIS A 149 1.15 -25.30 6.12
CA HIS A 149 0.21 -26.03 5.28
C HIS A 149 0.63 -27.49 5.08
N GLU A 150 1.91 -27.75 4.82
CA GLU A 150 2.46 -29.11 4.71
C GLU A 150 2.30 -29.89 6.02
N GLU A 151 2.57 -29.25 7.16
CA GLU A 151 2.41 -29.85 8.49
C GLU A 151 0.94 -30.16 8.80
N LEU A 152 0.00 -29.29 8.43
CA LEU A 152 -1.43 -29.55 8.59
C LEU A 152 -1.91 -30.74 7.73
N LEU A 153 -1.42 -30.87 6.50
CA LEU A 153 -1.69 -32.04 5.65
C LEU A 153 -1.11 -33.31 6.24
N ALA A 154 0.10 -33.24 6.80
CA ALA A 154 0.70 -34.38 7.49
C ALA A 154 -0.13 -34.79 8.71
N GLN A 155 -0.63 -33.83 9.49
CA GLN A 155 -1.51 -34.08 10.63
C GLN A 155 -2.88 -34.64 10.21
N GLU A 156 -3.49 -34.16 9.14
CA GLU A 156 -4.74 -34.71 8.58
C GLU A 156 -4.57 -36.20 8.23
N LYS A 157 -3.45 -36.55 7.58
CA LYS A 157 -3.12 -37.94 7.25
C LYS A 157 -2.93 -38.81 8.50
N ILE A 158 -2.30 -38.29 9.55
CA ILE A 158 -2.12 -39.02 10.81
C ILE A 158 -3.47 -39.24 11.50
N ILE A 159 -4.37 -38.25 11.47
CA ILE A 159 -5.71 -38.36 12.04
C ILE A 159 -6.53 -39.42 11.28
N ASP A 160 -6.45 -39.45 9.95
CA ASP A 160 -7.15 -40.44 9.12
C ASP A 160 -6.64 -41.87 9.36
N ASP A 161 -5.32 -42.06 9.45
CA ASP A 161 -4.72 -43.37 9.80
C ASP A 161 -5.07 -43.81 11.23
N LEU A 162 -5.18 -42.86 12.18
CA LEU A 162 -5.60 -43.15 13.54
C LEU A 162 -7.09 -43.52 13.62
N GLY A 163 -7.95 -42.83 12.86
CA GLY A 163 -9.38 -43.13 12.75
C GLY A 163 -9.62 -44.52 12.19
N THR A 164 -8.98 -44.85 11.07
CA THR A 164 -9.07 -46.18 10.45
C THR A 164 -8.54 -47.30 11.37
N LYS A 165 -7.46 -47.05 12.12
CA LYS A 165 -6.99 -47.99 13.16
C LYS A 165 -8.01 -48.16 14.28
N MET A 166 -8.61 -47.08 14.78
CA MET A 166 -9.59 -47.12 15.86
C MET A 166 -10.84 -47.93 15.46
N ASP A 167 -11.32 -47.71 14.23
CA ASP A 167 -12.43 -48.47 13.66
C ASP A 167 -12.07 -49.96 13.50
N SER A 168 -10.82 -50.27 13.13
CA SER A 168 -10.33 -51.66 13.03
C SER A 168 -10.18 -52.36 14.37
N THR A 169 -9.94 -51.63 15.47
CA THR A 169 -9.87 -52.19 16.83
C THR A 169 -11.22 -52.32 17.53
N THR A 170 -12.27 -51.70 16.97
CA THR A 170 -13.63 -51.71 17.54
C THR A 170 -14.48 -52.88 17.01
N ASN A 171 -13.92 -53.72 16.14
CA ASN A 171 -14.58 -54.90 15.55
C ASN A 171 -14.05 -56.21 16.16
#